data_AF-A0A0P1IGU0-F1
#
_entry.id   AF-A0A0P1IGU0-F1
#
_cell.length_a   1.000
_cell.length_b   1.000
_cell.length_c   1.000
_cell.angle_alpha   90.00
_cell.angle_beta   90.00
_cell.angle_gamma   90.00
#
_symmetry.space_group_name_H-M   'P 1'
#
loop_
_entity.id
_entity.type
_entity.pdbx_description
1 polymer ?
#
loop_
_entity_poly.entity_id
_entity_poly.type
_entity_poly.pdbx_seq_one_letter_code
_entity_poly.pdbx_strand_id
1 'polypeptide(L)'
;MPRYALKFEYQGEPFAGWQRQKELPSVQGAIEQALSRIQPGDHTIAAAGRTDAGVHALGQVAHCDLVKDWDPFRLSEALNYHLKPQPVAIVKAAQVDDNWHARFSALERQYLFRILMRRAPATHDAGQVWQINHQLDVDAMQAGADMLIGQHDFTTFRSSICQAASPVKTLDELRVEQVEGFSGPEIHFHVRARSFLHNQVRSFVGTLERVGAGAWTSEDVREALQAADRAACGPVCPPQGLYLARVGYPEPVFD
;
A
#
# COMPACT_ATOMS: atom_id res chain seq x y z
N MET A 1 -19.95 9.73 20.28
CA MET A 1 -19.34 10.54 19.21
C MET A 1 -19.48 9.71 17.96
N PRO A 2 -20.26 10.13 16.95
CA PRO A 2 -20.42 9.33 15.74
C PRO A 2 -19.06 9.00 15.11
N ARG A 3 -18.89 7.73 14.74
CA ARG A 3 -17.70 7.24 14.04
C ARG A 3 -17.92 7.26 12.54
N TYR A 4 -16.93 7.76 11.81
CA TYR A 4 -16.94 7.77 10.36
C TYR A 4 -15.75 6.98 9.82
N ALA A 5 -16.02 6.08 8.88
CA ALA A 5 -15.01 5.52 8.00
C ALA A 5 -14.77 6.48 6.83
N LEU A 6 -13.51 6.68 6.47
CA LEU A 6 -13.05 7.52 5.36
C LEU A 6 -12.28 6.64 4.39
N LYS A 7 -12.73 6.54 3.14
CA LYS A 7 -11.97 5.98 2.03
C LYS A 7 -11.28 7.12 1.30
N PHE A 8 -9.99 6.98 1.03
CA PHE A 8 -9.21 8.04 0.40
C PHE A 8 -8.07 7.49 -0.45
N GLU A 9 -7.63 8.33 -1.37
CA GLU A 9 -6.48 8.11 -2.24
C GLU A 9 -5.43 9.19 -2.01
N TYR A 10 -4.17 8.89 -2.34
CA TYR A 10 -3.09 9.87 -2.30
C TYR A 10 -1.90 9.51 -3.19
N GLN A 11 -1.24 10.56 -3.68
CA GLN A 11 0.09 10.47 -4.27
C GLN A 11 1.13 10.63 -3.14
N GLY A 12 1.97 9.61 -2.95
CA GLY A 12 2.80 9.46 -1.74
C GLY A 12 4.13 10.21 -1.75
N GLU A 13 4.55 10.75 -2.89
CA GLU A 13 5.88 11.35 -3.09
C GLU A 13 6.20 12.51 -2.13
N PRO A 14 5.30 13.48 -1.86
CA PRO A 14 5.61 14.60 -0.98
C PRO A 14 5.58 14.21 0.51
N PHE A 15 5.24 12.96 0.86
CA PHE A 15 5.03 12.53 2.23
C PHE A 15 6.14 11.59 2.71
N ALA A 16 6.54 11.75 3.98
CA ALA A 16 7.39 10.81 4.71
C ALA A 16 6.61 9.56 5.18
N GLY A 17 5.65 9.12 4.36
CA GLY A 17 4.75 8.00 4.60
C GLY A 17 3.42 8.39 5.21
N TRP A 18 2.66 7.35 5.61
CA TRP A 18 1.35 7.52 6.22
C TRP A 18 1.41 8.18 7.59
N GLN A 19 2.21 7.63 8.49
CA GLN A 19 2.14 7.89 9.93
C GLN A 19 2.63 9.30 10.26
N ARG A 20 1.88 10.03 11.10
CA ARG A 20 2.30 11.35 11.58
C ARG A 20 3.63 11.28 12.33
N GLN A 21 4.55 12.16 11.93
CA GLN A 21 5.83 12.42 12.59
C GLN A 21 5.91 13.90 12.97
N LYS A 22 6.73 14.28 13.95
CA LYS A 22 6.72 15.64 14.51
C LYS A 22 7.01 16.75 13.49
N GLU A 23 7.93 16.50 12.56
CA GLU A 23 8.48 17.55 11.69
C GLU A 23 8.37 17.22 10.19
N LEU A 24 7.80 16.06 9.84
CA LEU A 24 7.75 15.61 8.45
C LEU A 24 6.30 15.56 7.93
N PRO A 25 6.07 15.94 6.66
CA PRO A 25 4.76 15.82 6.04
C PRO A 25 4.33 14.36 6.01
N SER A 26 3.06 14.12 6.35
CA SER A 26 2.46 12.78 6.37
C SER A 26 1.01 12.86 5.95
N VAL A 27 0.50 11.77 5.37
CA VAL A 27 -0.91 11.70 4.95
C VAL A 27 -1.84 11.78 6.16
N GLN A 28 -1.51 11.08 7.25
CA GLN A 28 -2.25 11.15 8.51
C GLN A 28 -2.33 12.60 9.00
N GLY A 29 -1.20 13.30 9.05
CA GLY A 29 -1.15 14.69 9.51
C GLY A 29 -1.98 15.63 8.64
N ALA A 30 -1.98 15.44 7.31
CA ALA A 30 -2.79 16.25 6.40
C ALA A 30 -4.30 16.07 6.66
N ILE A 31 -4.76 14.82 6.84
CA ILE A 31 -6.18 14.53 7.13
C ILE A 31 -6.57 15.04 8.52
N GLU A 32 -5.73 14.84 9.54
CA GLU A 32 -5.98 15.37 10.89
C GLU A 32 -6.06 16.90 10.91
N GLN A 33 -5.21 17.59 10.15
CA GLN A 33 -5.28 19.04 9.99
C GLN A 33 -6.58 19.49 9.31
N ALA A 34 -7.04 18.77 8.28
CA ALA A 34 -8.32 19.04 7.63
C ALA A 34 -9.50 18.83 8.59
N LEU A 35 -9.47 17.78 9.41
CA LEU A 35 -10.48 17.54 10.46
C LEU A 35 -10.52 18.70 11.47
N SER A 36 -9.37 19.21 11.91
CA SER A 36 -9.29 20.37 12.82
C SER A 36 -9.87 21.66 12.22
N ARG A 37 -9.97 21.78 10.89
CA ARG A 37 -10.60 22.95 10.23
C ARG A 37 -12.12 22.90 10.25
N ILE A 38 -12.72 21.71 10.14
CA ILE A 38 -14.17 21.54 10.12
C ILE A 38 -14.76 21.39 11.53
N GLN A 39 -13.95 20.92 12.49
CA GLN A 39 -14.31 20.82 13.90
C GLN A 39 -13.07 21.17 14.74
N PRO A 40 -12.99 22.35 15.36
CA PRO A 40 -11.83 22.73 16.16
C PRO A 40 -11.50 21.73 17.26
N GLY A 41 -10.22 21.37 17.38
CA GLY A 41 -9.73 20.41 18.36
C GLY A 41 -8.68 19.46 17.77
N ASP A 42 -8.09 18.65 18.64
CA ASP A 42 -7.16 17.60 18.25
C ASP A 42 -7.94 16.39 17.74
N HIS A 43 -7.60 15.94 16.54
CA HIS A 43 -8.14 14.73 15.94
C HIS A 43 -7.04 13.70 15.82
N THR A 44 -7.39 12.45 16.10
CA THR A 44 -6.53 11.30 15.81
C THR A 44 -7.31 10.35 14.94
N ILE A 45 -6.68 9.87 13.86
CA ILE A 45 -7.27 8.87 12.97
C ILE A 45 -6.47 7.58 13.01
N ALA A 46 -7.15 6.45 12.80
CA ALA A 46 -6.51 5.15 12.69
C ALA A 46 -6.81 4.52 11.33
N ALA A 47 -5.75 4.25 10.57
CA ALA A 47 -5.83 3.62 9.24
C ALA A 47 -5.83 2.09 9.28
N ALA A 48 -6.31 1.52 8.18
CA ALA A 48 -6.31 0.09 7.91
C ALA A 48 -4.89 -0.47 7.76
N GLY A 49 -3.97 0.28 7.18
CA GLY A 49 -2.56 -0.09 7.05
C GLY A 49 -1.68 1.15 6.96
N ARG A 50 -0.42 1.01 7.36
CA ARG A 50 0.59 2.06 7.14
C ARG A 50 1.25 1.85 5.79
N THR A 51 1.59 2.93 5.11
CA THR A 51 2.45 2.93 3.93
C THR A 51 3.74 3.68 4.21
N ASP A 52 4.82 3.23 3.57
CA ASP A 52 6.14 3.86 3.69
C ASP A 52 6.21 5.17 2.89
N ALA A 53 7.30 5.93 3.06
CA ALA A 53 7.54 7.15 2.27
C ALA A 53 7.56 6.84 0.77
N GLY A 54 6.91 7.69 -0.03
CA GLY A 54 6.79 7.54 -1.48
C GLY A 54 5.81 6.45 -1.96
N VAL A 55 5.14 5.72 -1.07
CA VAL A 55 4.12 4.73 -1.45
C VAL A 55 2.75 5.42 -1.58
N HIS A 56 1.99 5.05 -2.59
CA HIS A 56 0.68 5.64 -2.94
C HIS A 56 -0.48 4.83 -2.33
N ALA A 57 -1.71 5.36 -2.44
CA ALA A 57 -2.91 4.57 -2.24
C ALA A 57 -4.04 4.98 -3.20
N LEU A 58 -4.80 4.00 -3.67
CA LEU A 58 -6.04 4.18 -4.44
C LEU A 58 -7.29 4.00 -3.56
N GLY A 59 -7.12 3.36 -2.40
CA GLY A 59 -8.26 2.97 -1.55
C GLY A 59 -7.83 2.67 -0.13
N GLN A 60 -7.02 3.55 0.47
CA GLN A 60 -6.72 3.49 1.90
C GLN A 60 -7.99 3.82 2.68
N VAL A 61 -8.09 3.25 3.89
CA VAL A 61 -9.23 3.47 4.77
C VAL A 61 -8.74 3.87 6.15
N ALA A 62 -9.39 4.87 6.75
CA ALA A 62 -9.21 5.25 8.15
C ALA A 62 -10.56 5.49 8.81
N HIS A 63 -10.58 5.59 10.14
CA HIS A 63 -11.73 6.16 10.85
C HIS A 63 -11.34 7.31 11.74
N CYS A 64 -12.33 8.14 12.03
CA CYS A 64 -12.31 9.20 13.01
C CYS A 64 -13.63 9.22 13.80
N ASP A 65 -13.56 9.75 15.02
CA ASP A 65 -14.73 10.02 15.85
C ASP A 65 -14.98 11.53 15.88
N LEU A 66 -16.19 11.97 15.56
CA LEU A 66 -16.56 13.38 15.51
C LEU A 66 -17.57 13.72 16.61
N VAL A 67 -17.63 15.00 17.00
CA VAL A 67 -18.60 15.46 18.00
C VAL A 67 -19.91 15.79 17.32
N LYS A 68 -19.81 16.49 16.18
CA LYS A 68 -20.97 16.83 15.34
C LYS A 68 -21.37 15.62 14.50
N ASP A 69 -22.68 15.48 14.31
CA ASP A 69 -23.24 14.58 13.30
C ASP A 69 -23.14 15.19 11.91
N TRP A 70 -22.58 14.43 10.99
CA TRP A 70 -22.32 14.79 9.60
C TRP A 70 -23.05 13.87 8.65
N ASP A 71 -23.68 14.48 7.64
CA ASP A 71 -23.97 13.79 6.39
C ASP A 71 -22.63 13.34 5.76
N PRO A 72 -22.46 12.05 5.42
CA PRO A 72 -21.18 11.53 4.96
C PRO A 72 -20.67 12.20 3.67
N PHE A 73 -21.57 12.53 2.74
CA PHE A 73 -21.19 13.22 1.52
C PHE A 73 -20.64 14.62 1.83
N ARG A 74 -21.33 15.41 2.67
CA ARG A 74 -20.85 16.73 3.11
C ARG A 74 -19.55 16.66 3.90
N LEU A 75 -19.34 15.61 4.71
CA LEU A 75 -18.07 15.40 5.39
C LEU A 75 -16.92 15.23 4.40
N SER A 76 -17.11 14.39 3.39
CA SER A 76 -16.12 14.16 2.32
C SER A 76 -15.77 15.46 1.59
N GLU A 77 -16.78 16.23 1.18
CA GLU A 77 -16.59 17.51 0.50
C GLU A 77 -15.85 18.54 1.35
N ALA A 78 -16.22 18.66 2.63
CA ALA A 78 -15.58 19.60 3.55
C ALA A 78 -14.11 19.23 3.81
N LEU A 79 -13.80 17.94 3.99
CA LEU A 79 -12.42 17.48 4.12
C LEU A 79 -11.62 17.76 2.85
N ASN A 80 -12.17 17.44 1.67
CA ASN A 80 -11.52 17.71 0.39
C ASN A 80 -11.24 19.19 0.15
N TYR A 81 -12.11 20.08 0.60
CA TYR A 81 -11.86 21.52 0.54
C TYR A 81 -10.60 21.92 1.33
N HIS A 82 -10.42 21.36 2.54
CA HIS A 82 -9.29 21.68 3.41
C HIS A 82 -8.02 20.87 3.14
N LEU A 83 -8.10 19.78 2.38
CA LEU A 83 -6.94 19.00 1.95
C LEU A 83 -6.15 19.68 0.83
N LYS A 84 -6.75 20.60 0.06
CA LYS A 84 -6.06 21.32 -1.02
C LYS A 84 -4.90 22.16 -0.44
N PRO A 85 -3.73 22.21 -1.11
CA PRO A 85 -3.39 21.59 -2.40
C PRO A 85 -2.70 20.22 -2.27
N GLN A 86 -2.75 19.55 -1.11
CA GLN A 86 -2.11 18.26 -0.92
C GLN A 86 -2.71 17.21 -1.88
N PRO A 87 -1.91 16.26 -2.40
CA PRO A 87 -2.41 15.21 -3.28
C PRO A 87 -3.06 14.09 -2.46
N VAL A 88 -4.09 14.44 -1.69
CA VAL A 88 -4.89 13.54 -0.84
C VAL A 88 -6.36 13.89 -1.08
N ALA A 89 -7.19 12.88 -1.36
CA ALA A 89 -8.61 13.08 -1.59
C ALA A 89 -9.43 12.02 -0.84
N ILE A 90 -10.40 12.47 -0.04
CA ILE A 90 -11.46 11.62 0.49
C ILE A 90 -12.42 11.30 -0.65
N VAL A 91 -12.49 10.03 -1.05
CA VAL A 91 -13.33 9.57 -2.16
C VAL A 91 -14.71 9.17 -1.70
N LYS A 92 -14.84 8.66 -0.47
CA LYS A 92 -16.12 8.35 0.18
C LYS A 92 -15.96 8.46 1.70
N ALA A 93 -17.03 8.82 2.38
CA ALA A 93 -17.17 8.66 3.82
C ALA A 93 -18.45 7.88 4.13
N ALA A 94 -18.47 7.19 5.27
CA ALA A 94 -19.64 6.47 5.75
C ALA A 94 -19.67 6.52 7.28
N GLN A 95 -20.86 6.68 7.86
CA GLN A 95 -21.04 6.46 9.30
C GLN A 95 -21.01 4.95 9.57
N VAL A 96 -20.30 4.54 10.62
CA VAL A 96 -20.14 3.13 10.99
C VAL A 96 -20.42 2.96 12.48
N ASP A 97 -20.61 1.72 12.91
CA ASP A 97 -20.74 1.40 14.34
C ASP A 97 -19.54 1.89 15.16
N ASP A 98 -19.81 2.28 16.41
CA ASP A 98 -18.79 2.75 17.35
C ASP A 98 -17.69 1.70 17.62
N ASN A 99 -17.99 0.42 17.39
CA ASN A 99 -17.05 -0.71 17.53
C ASN A 99 -16.27 -1.02 16.25
N TRP A 100 -16.60 -0.39 15.12
CA TRP A 100 -15.91 -0.61 13.86
C TRP A 100 -14.51 0.01 13.90
N HIS A 101 -13.50 -0.69 13.40
CA HIS A 101 -12.12 -0.20 13.40
C HIS A 101 -11.42 -0.50 12.08
N ALA A 102 -10.96 0.56 11.38
CA ALA A 102 -10.35 0.44 10.05
C ALA A 102 -9.27 -0.65 9.93
N ARG A 103 -8.40 -0.78 10.94
CA ARG A 103 -7.39 -1.84 11.01
C ARG A 103 -7.93 -3.22 11.40
N PHE A 104 -8.64 -3.33 12.52
CA PHE A 104 -8.95 -4.63 13.12
C PHE A 104 -10.16 -5.31 12.49
N SER A 105 -11.08 -4.53 11.94
CA SER A 105 -12.22 -5.05 11.17
C SER A 105 -11.83 -5.47 9.74
N ALA A 106 -10.66 -5.05 9.23
CA ALA A 106 -10.24 -5.39 7.88
C ALA A 106 -9.82 -6.86 7.75
N LEU A 107 -10.42 -7.54 6.77
CA LEU A 107 -10.14 -8.93 6.42
C LEU A 107 -8.87 -9.06 5.57
N GLU A 108 -8.61 -8.07 4.70
CA GLU A 108 -7.49 -8.11 3.76
C GLU A 108 -7.04 -6.72 3.34
N ARG A 109 -5.80 -6.65 2.84
CA ARG A 109 -5.26 -5.52 2.10
C ARG A 109 -4.79 -6.03 0.74
N GLN A 110 -5.06 -5.25 -0.30
CA GLN A 110 -4.65 -5.50 -1.67
C GLN A 110 -3.69 -4.39 -2.09
N TYR A 111 -2.53 -4.77 -2.60
CA TYR A 111 -1.55 -3.87 -3.17
C TYR A 111 -1.43 -4.11 -4.68
N LEU A 112 -1.18 -3.02 -5.41
CA LEU A 112 -0.73 -3.03 -6.79
C LEU A 112 0.71 -2.52 -6.82
N PHE A 113 1.61 -3.22 -7.49
CA PHE A 113 2.91 -2.68 -7.87
C PHE A 113 3.04 -2.56 -9.39
N ARG A 114 3.51 -1.43 -9.88
CA ARG A 114 3.69 -1.14 -11.32
C ARG A 114 5.16 -1.01 -11.69
N ILE A 115 5.60 -1.84 -12.62
CA ILE A 115 6.89 -1.70 -13.32
C ILE A 115 6.61 -1.24 -14.75
N LEU A 116 7.28 -0.20 -15.23
CA LEU A 116 7.22 0.24 -16.63
C LEU A 116 8.48 -0.21 -17.38
N MET A 117 8.33 -1.02 -18.43
CA MET A 117 9.44 -1.61 -19.18
C MET A 117 9.76 -0.82 -20.46
N ARG A 118 10.54 0.26 -20.33
CA ARG A 118 10.98 1.04 -21.49
C ARG A 118 12.26 1.82 -21.22
N ARG A 119 12.99 2.16 -22.29
CA ARG A 119 14.23 2.96 -22.21
C ARG A 119 13.99 4.46 -22.05
N ALA A 120 12.98 5.01 -22.72
CA ALA A 120 12.69 6.44 -22.66
C ALA A 120 12.16 6.83 -21.25
N PRO A 121 12.60 7.95 -20.65
CA PRO A 121 12.18 8.34 -19.29
C PRO A 121 10.66 8.38 -19.11
N ALA A 122 10.15 7.92 -17.96
CA ALA A 122 8.73 7.89 -17.59
C ALA A 122 8.16 9.29 -17.28
N THR A 123 8.04 10.19 -18.28
CA THR A 123 7.65 11.60 -18.04
C THR A 123 6.26 11.78 -17.44
N HIS A 124 5.25 11.05 -17.93
CA HIS A 124 3.87 11.15 -17.42
C HIS A 124 3.65 10.34 -16.14
N ASP A 125 4.29 9.17 -16.02
CA ASP A 125 4.25 8.31 -14.84
C ASP A 125 5.41 8.58 -13.86
N ALA A 126 6.02 9.77 -13.94
CA ALA A 126 7.12 10.15 -13.07
C ALA A 126 6.67 10.05 -11.60
N GLY A 127 7.45 9.33 -10.79
CA GLY A 127 7.10 9.10 -9.38
C GLY A 127 5.88 8.20 -9.17
N GLN A 128 5.45 7.42 -10.17
CA GLN A 128 4.26 6.55 -10.10
C GLN A 128 4.51 5.11 -10.59
N VAL A 129 5.68 4.85 -11.15
CA VAL A 129 6.11 3.52 -11.61
C VAL A 129 7.57 3.29 -11.26
N TRP A 130 7.95 2.02 -11.10
CA TRP A 130 9.37 1.65 -11.17
C TRP A 130 9.74 1.39 -12.63
N GLN A 131 10.51 2.30 -13.23
CA GLN A 131 10.97 2.13 -14.60
C GLN A 131 12.16 1.17 -14.68
N ILE A 132 12.04 0.17 -15.57
CA ILE A 132 13.11 -0.75 -15.96
C ILE A 132 13.34 -0.63 -17.47
N ASN A 133 14.60 -0.63 -17.89
CA ASN A 133 15.01 -0.29 -19.26
C ASN A 133 15.13 -1.49 -20.22
N HIS A 134 14.74 -2.68 -19.76
CA HIS A 134 14.75 -3.94 -20.49
C HIS A 134 13.47 -4.73 -20.20
N GLN A 135 13.22 -5.78 -20.99
CA GLN A 135 12.09 -6.67 -20.81
C GLN A 135 12.40 -7.69 -19.71
N LEU A 136 11.39 -8.05 -18.92
CA LEU A 136 11.46 -9.09 -17.90
C LEU A 136 10.57 -10.26 -18.32
N ASP A 137 10.97 -11.47 -17.93
CA ASP A 137 10.21 -12.69 -18.15
C ASP A 137 9.09 -12.81 -17.11
N VAL A 138 7.85 -12.50 -17.51
CA VAL A 138 6.68 -12.51 -16.62
C VAL A 138 6.30 -13.91 -16.16
N ASP A 139 6.47 -14.92 -17.02
CA ASP A 139 6.15 -16.31 -16.66
C ASP A 139 7.13 -16.83 -15.61
N ALA A 140 8.41 -16.52 -15.75
CA ALA A 140 9.42 -16.83 -14.73
C ALA A 140 9.12 -16.09 -13.41
N MET A 141 8.73 -14.82 -13.47
CA MET A 141 8.34 -14.05 -12.29
C MET A 141 7.12 -14.64 -11.59
N GLN A 142 6.11 -15.09 -12.33
CA GLN A 142 4.95 -15.77 -11.76
C GLN A 142 5.36 -17.10 -11.10
N ALA A 143 6.23 -17.88 -11.73
CA ALA A 143 6.74 -19.13 -11.14
C ALA A 143 7.50 -18.88 -9.82
N GLY A 144 8.24 -17.76 -9.71
CA GLY A 144 8.85 -17.32 -8.46
C GLY A 144 7.83 -16.84 -7.43
N ALA A 145 6.81 -16.11 -7.86
CA ALA A 145 5.73 -15.62 -7.01
C ALA A 145 4.94 -16.76 -6.36
N ASP A 146 4.69 -17.84 -7.09
CA ASP A 146 3.98 -19.02 -6.61
C ASP A 146 4.66 -19.67 -5.40
N MET A 147 5.98 -19.51 -5.26
CA MET A 147 6.75 -20.02 -4.11
C MET A 147 6.43 -19.28 -2.81
N LEU A 148 5.92 -18.05 -2.90
CA LEU A 148 5.63 -17.18 -1.77
C LEU A 148 4.17 -17.28 -1.29
N ILE A 149 3.28 -17.91 -2.06
CA ILE A 149 1.86 -18.06 -1.73
C ILE A 149 1.68 -19.04 -0.56
N GLY A 150 0.77 -18.72 0.36
CA GLY A 150 0.47 -19.55 1.53
C GLY A 150 1.06 -19.01 2.83
N GLN A 151 1.10 -19.87 3.85
CA GLN A 151 1.56 -19.52 5.20
C GLN A 151 3.04 -19.82 5.38
N HIS A 152 3.85 -18.79 5.59
CA HIS A 152 5.31 -18.90 5.69
C HIS A 152 5.89 -18.00 6.77
N ASP A 153 7.10 -18.33 7.22
CA ASP A 153 7.97 -17.37 7.89
C ASP A 153 8.60 -16.45 6.83
N PHE A 154 8.20 -15.17 6.84
CA PHE A 154 8.70 -14.18 5.89
C PHE A 154 9.85 -13.34 6.44
N THR A 155 10.66 -13.86 7.37
CA THR A 155 11.80 -13.13 7.95
C THR A 155 12.76 -12.60 6.89
N THR A 156 13.04 -13.36 5.83
CA THR A 156 13.85 -12.90 4.69
C THR A 156 13.29 -11.60 4.09
N PHE A 157 11.96 -11.51 3.94
CA PHE A 157 11.29 -10.37 3.31
C PHE A 157 10.85 -9.30 4.32
N ARG A 158 11.33 -9.37 5.56
CA ARG A 158 10.96 -8.46 6.65
C ARG A 158 12.03 -7.41 6.88
N SER A 159 11.64 -6.13 6.92
CA SER A 159 12.55 -5.06 7.36
C SER A 159 13.07 -5.30 8.78
N SER A 160 14.36 -5.01 9.03
CA SER A 160 14.98 -5.15 10.36
C SER A 160 14.33 -4.29 11.44
N ILE A 161 13.73 -3.15 11.04
CA ILE A 161 12.99 -2.24 11.93
C ILE A 161 11.49 -2.58 12.03
N CYS A 162 11.06 -3.75 11.55
CA CYS A 162 9.67 -4.15 11.58
C CYS A 162 9.21 -4.48 13.01
N GLN A 163 8.17 -3.78 13.47
CA GLN A 163 7.60 -3.91 14.82
C GLN A 163 6.58 -5.06 14.98
N ALA A 164 6.35 -5.87 13.94
CA ALA A 164 5.39 -6.97 14.02
C ALA A 164 5.88 -8.05 15.01
N ALA A 165 4.99 -8.60 15.83
CA ALA A 165 5.35 -9.61 16.82
C ALA A 165 5.80 -10.94 16.18
N SER A 166 5.24 -11.29 15.03
CA SER A 166 5.56 -12.53 14.31
C SER A 166 5.84 -12.27 12.83
N PRO A 167 6.91 -12.88 12.26
CA PRO A 167 7.19 -12.86 10.82
C PRO A 167 6.29 -13.83 10.04
N VAL A 168 5.55 -14.71 10.72
CA VAL A 168 4.65 -15.65 10.06
C VAL A 168 3.42 -14.90 9.54
N LYS A 169 3.17 -15.01 8.24
CA LYS A 169 1.99 -14.42 7.57
C LYS A 169 1.45 -15.42 6.56
N THR A 170 0.21 -15.22 6.15
CA THR A 170 -0.39 -15.92 5.01
C THR A 170 -0.52 -14.93 3.87
N LEU A 171 0.07 -15.27 2.72
CA LEU A 171 -0.10 -14.57 1.47
C LEU A 171 -1.19 -15.27 0.66
N ASP A 172 -2.29 -14.56 0.39
CA ASP A 172 -3.47 -15.12 -0.26
C ASP A 172 -3.39 -15.03 -1.79
N GLU A 173 -2.68 -14.03 -2.31
CA GLU A 173 -2.45 -13.83 -3.75
C GLU A 173 -1.12 -13.09 -3.99
N LEU A 174 -0.41 -13.53 -5.02
CA LEU A 174 0.68 -12.79 -5.65
C LEU A 174 0.63 -13.10 -7.15
N ARG A 175 -0.17 -12.32 -7.88
CA ARG A 175 -0.32 -12.45 -9.34
C ARG A 175 0.56 -11.44 -10.03
N VAL A 176 1.32 -11.90 -11.03
CA VAL A 176 2.17 -11.09 -11.91
C VAL A 176 1.57 -11.15 -13.30
N GLU A 177 1.30 -9.99 -13.90
CA GLU A 177 0.72 -9.92 -15.24
C GLU A 177 1.40 -8.84 -16.07
N GLN A 178 1.59 -9.13 -17.36
CA GLN A 178 1.97 -8.12 -18.33
C GLN A 178 0.72 -7.40 -18.83
N VAL A 179 0.78 -6.07 -18.88
CA VAL A 179 -0.31 -5.24 -19.39
C VAL A 179 0.25 -4.15 -20.30
N GLU A 180 -0.59 -3.61 -21.19
CA GLU A 180 -0.28 -2.38 -21.89
C GLU A 180 -0.77 -1.20 -21.04
N GLY A 181 0.17 -0.49 -20.41
CA GLY A 181 -0.10 0.71 -19.62
C GLY A 181 -0.28 1.95 -20.50
N PHE A 182 -0.61 3.08 -19.86
CA PHE A 182 -0.80 4.35 -20.56
C PHE A 182 0.46 4.81 -21.33
N SER A 183 1.63 4.51 -20.77
CA SER A 183 2.94 4.94 -21.29
C SER A 183 3.75 3.80 -21.94
N GLY A 184 3.16 2.63 -22.17
CA GLY A 184 3.83 1.47 -22.75
C GLY A 184 3.68 0.20 -21.91
N PRO A 185 4.46 -0.84 -22.19
CA PRO A 185 4.32 -2.14 -21.54
C PRO A 185 4.70 -2.06 -20.05
N GLU A 186 3.81 -2.55 -19.20
CA GLU A 186 3.97 -2.62 -17.76
C GLU A 186 3.88 -4.06 -17.25
N ILE A 187 4.46 -4.30 -16.07
CA ILE A 187 4.19 -5.48 -15.26
C ILE A 187 3.45 -5.03 -14.01
N HIS A 188 2.30 -5.63 -13.76
CA HIS A 188 1.49 -5.39 -12.57
C HIS A 188 1.61 -6.57 -11.63
N PHE A 189 1.91 -6.28 -10.36
CA PHE A 189 1.86 -7.25 -9.27
C PHE A 189 0.61 -6.96 -8.44
N HIS A 190 -0.30 -7.92 -8.37
CA HIS A 190 -1.45 -7.89 -7.48
C HIS A 190 -1.13 -8.74 -6.26
N VAL A 191 -1.09 -8.10 -5.09
CA VAL A 191 -0.66 -8.75 -3.85
C VAL A 191 -1.75 -8.63 -2.80
N ARG A 192 -2.24 -9.76 -2.29
CA ARG A 192 -3.33 -9.79 -1.32
C ARG A 192 -2.97 -10.65 -0.12
N ALA A 193 -3.18 -10.08 1.06
CA ALA A 193 -3.02 -10.78 2.32
C ALA A 193 -3.87 -10.13 3.40
N ARG A 194 -4.16 -10.87 4.47
CA ARG A 194 -4.72 -10.28 5.70
C ARG A 194 -3.88 -9.13 6.24
N SER A 195 -2.55 -9.29 6.25
CA SER A 195 -1.62 -8.28 6.75
C SER A 195 -0.22 -8.51 6.18
N PHE A 196 0.57 -7.45 6.10
CA PHE A 196 1.94 -7.48 5.59
C PHE A 196 2.95 -7.00 6.64
N LEU A 197 4.18 -7.48 6.53
CA LEU A 197 5.33 -6.96 7.27
C LEU A 197 5.87 -5.68 6.62
N HIS A 198 6.65 -4.91 7.37
CA HIS A 198 7.27 -3.68 6.87
C HIS A 198 8.24 -4.02 5.72
N ASN A 199 8.09 -3.32 4.57
CA ASN A 199 8.78 -3.55 3.30
C ASN A 199 8.54 -4.92 2.63
N GLN A 200 7.56 -5.71 3.08
CA GLN A 200 7.38 -7.07 2.55
C GLN A 200 7.06 -7.10 1.06
N VAL A 201 6.04 -6.35 0.64
CA VAL A 201 5.63 -6.29 -0.78
C VAL A 201 6.78 -5.81 -1.67
N ARG A 202 7.52 -4.79 -1.22
CA ARG A 202 8.67 -4.25 -1.97
C ARG A 202 9.85 -5.23 -2.04
N SER A 203 10.01 -6.06 -1.01
CA SER A 203 11.02 -7.10 -0.96
C SER A 203 10.65 -8.27 -1.87
N PHE A 204 9.36 -8.62 -1.97
CA PHE A 204 8.86 -9.59 -2.97
C PHE A 204 9.13 -9.09 -4.37
N VAL A 205 8.66 -7.89 -4.72
CA VAL A 205 8.80 -7.33 -6.07
C VAL A 205 10.27 -7.23 -6.50
N GLY A 206 11.15 -6.72 -5.64
CA GLY A 206 12.57 -6.62 -5.98
C GLY A 206 13.29 -7.98 -6.05
N THR A 207 12.80 -9.00 -5.35
CA THR A 207 13.29 -10.39 -5.53
C THR A 207 12.78 -10.98 -6.85
N LEU A 208 11.50 -10.78 -7.19
CA LEU A 208 10.92 -11.29 -8.42
C LEU A 208 11.46 -10.57 -9.65
N GLU A 209 11.85 -9.30 -9.55
CA GLU A 209 12.58 -8.61 -10.62
C GLU A 209 13.87 -9.34 -10.99
N ARG A 210 14.62 -9.88 -10.01
CA ARG A 210 15.82 -10.70 -10.27
C ARG A 210 15.49 -11.97 -11.05
N VAL A 211 14.31 -12.55 -10.80
CA VAL A 211 13.81 -13.71 -11.54
C VAL A 211 13.47 -13.33 -12.97
N GLY A 212 12.70 -12.24 -13.15
CA GLY A 212 12.35 -11.73 -14.48
C GLY A 212 13.55 -11.29 -15.31
N ALA A 213 14.62 -10.83 -14.66
CA ALA A 213 15.88 -10.48 -15.31
C ALA A 213 16.75 -11.72 -15.62
N GLY A 214 16.31 -12.93 -15.26
CA GLY A 214 17.04 -14.18 -15.46
C GLY A 214 18.25 -14.38 -14.52
N ALA A 215 18.39 -13.52 -13.50
CA ALA A 215 19.49 -13.62 -12.55
C ALA A 215 19.20 -14.64 -11.44
N TRP A 216 17.93 -14.84 -11.11
CA TRP A 216 17.44 -15.82 -10.14
C TRP A 216 16.43 -16.76 -10.82
N THR A 217 16.26 -17.94 -10.27
CA THR A 217 15.23 -18.92 -10.63
C THR A 217 14.10 -18.91 -9.59
N SER A 218 13.00 -19.61 -9.87
CA SER A 218 11.95 -19.82 -8.87
C SER A 218 12.45 -20.60 -7.66
N GLU A 219 13.43 -21.49 -7.83
CA GLU A 219 14.02 -22.24 -6.72
C GLU A 219 14.88 -21.33 -5.83
N ASP A 220 15.61 -20.37 -6.39
CA ASP A 220 16.32 -19.36 -5.59
C ASP A 220 15.35 -18.55 -4.70
N VAL A 221 14.12 -18.28 -5.17
CA VAL A 221 13.07 -17.64 -4.36
C VAL A 221 12.64 -18.56 -3.20
N ARG A 222 12.50 -19.87 -3.46
CA ARG A 222 12.18 -20.85 -2.41
C ARG A 222 13.29 -20.92 -1.38
N GLU A 223 14.55 -20.99 -1.81
CA GLU A 223 15.71 -21.03 -0.93
C GLU A 223 15.80 -19.74 -0.08
N ALA A 224 15.59 -18.57 -0.70
CA ALA A 224 15.55 -17.30 0.02
C ALA A 224 14.42 -17.28 1.07
N LEU A 225 13.23 -17.79 0.76
CA LEU A 225 12.13 -17.92 1.70
C LEU A 225 12.50 -18.84 2.88
N GLN A 226 13.07 -20.01 2.59
CA GLN A 226 13.43 -21.01 3.60
C GLN A 226 14.61 -20.58 4.48
N ALA A 227 15.51 -19.72 3.97
CA ALA A 227 16.65 -19.22 4.70
C ALA A 227 16.25 -18.47 5.99
N ALA A 228 15.06 -17.87 6.02
CA ALA A 228 14.57 -17.04 7.13
C ALA A 228 15.61 -15.99 7.59
N ASP A 229 16.38 -15.46 6.64
CA ASP A 229 17.48 -14.51 6.88
C ASP A 229 17.32 -13.31 5.96
N ARG A 230 17.28 -12.11 6.55
CA ARG A 230 17.14 -10.87 5.81
C ARG A 230 18.26 -10.66 4.78
N ALA A 231 19.47 -11.18 5.04
CA ALA A 231 20.58 -11.07 4.09
C ALA A 231 20.35 -11.87 2.80
N ALA A 232 19.49 -12.90 2.82
CA ALA A 232 19.14 -13.71 1.65
C ALA A 232 18.07 -13.04 0.75
N CYS A 233 17.57 -11.86 1.12
CA CYS A 233 16.55 -11.18 0.34
C CYS A 233 17.15 -10.53 -0.92
N GLY A 234 16.39 -10.55 -2.03
CA GLY A 234 16.65 -9.67 -3.15
C GLY A 234 16.58 -8.19 -2.75
N PRO A 235 16.99 -7.28 -3.66
CA PRO A 235 16.93 -5.85 -3.38
C PRO A 235 15.51 -5.40 -3.02
N VAL A 236 15.39 -4.40 -2.15
CA VAL A 236 14.08 -3.78 -1.88
C VAL A 236 13.78 -2.83 -3.02
N CYS A 237 12.68 -3.05 -3.73
CA CYS A 237 12.34 -2.18 -4.85
C CYS A 237 12.01 -0.75 -4.37
N PRO A 238 12.14 0.25 -5.26
CA PRO A 238 11.71 1.62 -4.98
C PRO A 238 10.21 1.71 -4.63
N PRO A 239 9.78 2.71 -3.82
CA PRO A 239 8.40 2.79 -3.33
C PRO A 239 7.40 3.31 -4.37
N GLN A 240 7.84 4.10 -5.34
CA GLN A 240 6.95 4.87 -6.24
C GLN A 240 6.09 4.01 -7.17
N GLY A 241 6.39 2.72 -7.32
CA GLY A 241 5.53 1.79 -8.06
C GLY A 241 4.43 1.17 -7.19
N LEU A 242 4.46 1.32 -5.87
CA LEU A 242 3.57 0.63 -4.93
C LEU A 242 2.34 1.47 -4.57
N TYR A 243 1.18 0.83 -4.65
CA TYR A 243 -0.12 1.39 -4.31
C TYR A 243 -0.83 0.46 -3.33
N LEU A 244 -1.31 0.98 -2.20
CA LEU A 244 -2.40 0.31 -1.49
C LEU A 244 -3.68 0.46 -2.30
N ALA A 245 -4.07 -0.59 -3.01
CA ALA A 245 -5.19 -0.56 -3.95
C ALA A 245 -6.54 -0.62 -3.23
N ARG A 246 -6.69 -1.53 -2.26
CA ARG A 246 -7.97 -1.77 -1.59
C ARG A 246 -7.78 -2.34 -0.19
N VAL A 247 -8.75 -2.06 0.68
CA VAL A 247 -8.95 -2.75 1.96
C VAL A 247 -10.30 -3.45 1.94
N GLY A 248 -10.32 -4.73 2.29
CA GLY A 248 -11.54 -5.55 2.37
C GLY A 248 -12.09 -5.64 3.79
N TYR A 249 -13.42 -5.57 3.92
CA TYR A 249 -14.17 -5.69 5.18
C TYR A 249 -15.27 -6.77 5.02
N PRO A 250 -15.80 -7.33 6.13
CA PRO A 250 -16.83 -8.37 6.07
C PRO A 250 -18.12 -7.90 5.39
N GLU A 251 -18.49 -6.64 5.62
CA GLU A 251 -19.65 -5.99 5.00
C GLU A 251 -19.17 -4.78 4.18
N PRO A 252 -19.88 -4.42 3.10
CA PRO A 252 -19.56 -3.21 2.35
C PRO A 252 -19.75 -1.96 3.20
N VAL A 253 -18.67 -1.18 3.37
CA VAL A 253 -18.68 0.03 4.22
C VAL A 253 -19.05 1.29 3.42
N PHE A 254 -18.78 1.29 2.11
CA PHE A 254 -18.84 2.49 1.27
C PHE A 254 -19.70 2.30 0.03
N ASP A 255 -20.74 1.47 0.09
CA ASP A 255 -21.65 1.28 -1.04
C ASP A 255 -22.44 2.57 -1.33
#